data_AF-A0A1Y4LY60-F1
#
_entry.id   AF-A0A1Y4LY60-F1
#
_cell.length_a   1.000
_cell.length_b   1.000
_cell.length_c   1.000
_cell.angle_alpha   90.00
_cell.angle_beta   90.00
_cell.angle_gamma   90.00
#
_symmetry.space_group_name_H-M   'P 1'
#
loop_
_entity.id
_entity.type
_entity.pdbx_description
1 polymer ?
#
loop_
_entity_poly.entity_id
_entity_poly.type
_entity_poly.pdbx_seq_one_letter_code
_entity_poly.pdbx_strand_id
1 'polypeptide(L)'
;MTVTYDLYKRLELDRSWDEKTIKERLKEIQKMWTLRQSACNDKEQLMLIEEILDAVEDGYRYLIKALKRKLYDEALDAAYKKGVIKDETEQQLRSLLEQAMAYYRKGNIKLAAKTAQEAIDGKVNDPKAYDLLARCHYDMQNYQKALEVIDSGIAVFTDDIDLHWLGARIATVGTKNYDDAQQRVNALIELAPDKPIGHSEQIYLHLRKGDEDLAFQEIDSYIASHPEDAGFKKGVAYDLDSYSNSCYYYDEAQNATFIADKAAYEKCLKLRTKATEIFSDEYTQKQLEDARYFGKKEWNDWNMESIKSLSIYGLIFLFLMPPLGIILLAIDAVLVYFSFRPYWQINKTYVTGQMGTGEQIVSTIGDYAARFGGWFLRFIVKAVLAIIRFAIWIATGGPFR
;
A
#
# COMPACT_ATOMS: atom_id res chain seq x y z
N MET A 1 -10.83 -39.56 -11.72
CA MET A 1 -9.70 -40.19 -12.44
C MET A 1 -8.54 -40.32 -11.47
N THR A 2 -7.81 -41.43 -11.50
CA THR A 2 -6.62 -41.64 -10.66
C THR A 2 -5.39 -41.44 -11.53
N VAL A 3 -4.60 -40.40 -11.24
CA VAL A 3 -3.35 -40.10 -11.95
C VAL A 3 -2.19 -40.70 -11.16
N THR A 4 -1.46 -41.64 -11.76
CA THR A 4 -0.32 -42.34 -11.14
C THR A 4 1.02 -41.99 -11.77
N TYR A 5 1.02 -41.32 -12.93
CA TYR A 5 2.18 -40.82 -13.62
C TYR A 5 1.85 -39.54 -14.38
N ASP A 6 2.87 -38.73 -14.69
CA ASP A 6 2.72 -37.45 -15.36
C ASP A 6 2.89 -37.59 -16.87
N LEU A 7 1.79 -37.49 -17.62
CA LEU A 7 1.79 -37.51 -19.08
C LEU A 7 2.62 -36.39 -19.70
N TYR A 8 2.68 -35.20 -19.11
CA TYR A 8 3.46 -34.09 -19.68
C TYR A 8 4.95 -34.40 -19.63
N LYS A 9 5.44 -34.93 -18.51
CA LYS A 9 6.84 -35.35 -18.39
C LYS A 9 7.13 -36.58 -19.25
N ARG A 10 6.26 -37.60 -19.21
CA ARG A 10 6.48 -38.86 -19.93
C ARG A 10 6.51 -38.69 -21.45
N LEU A 11 5.74 -37.74 -21.98
CA LEU A 11 5.61 -37.48 -23.41
C LEU A 11 6.32 -36.20 -23.86
N GLU A 12 7.12 -35.58 -22.98
CA GLU A 12 7.83 -34.32 -23.24
C GLU A 12 6.92 -33.22 -23.80
N LEU A 13 5.73 -33.09 -23.22
CA LEU A 13 4.77 -32.06 -23.57
C LEU A 13 4.94 -30.83 -22.66
N ASP A 14 4.41 -29.70 -23.09
CA ASP A 14 4.28 -28.52 -22.26
C ASP A 14 2.80 -28.28 -21.93
N ARG A 15 2.51 -28.04 -20.64
CA ARG A 15 1.15 -27.81 -20.14
C ARG A 15 0.54 -26.52 -20.69
N SER A 16 1.37 -25.56 -21.09
CA SER A 16 0.94 -24.30 -21.70
C SER A 16 0.52 -24.42 -23.18
N TRP A 17 0.82 -25.53 -23.86
CA TRP A 17 0.52 -25.69 -25.29
C TRP A 17 -0.99 -25.79 -25.57
N ASP A 18 -1.41 -25.36 -26.75
CA ASP A 18 -2.81 -25.46 -27.18
C ASP A 18 -3.21 -26.89 -27.63
N GLU A 19 -4.52 -27.11 -27.84
CA GLU A 19 -5.06 -28.43 -28.23
C GLU A 19 -4.41 -28.98 -29.52
N LYS A 20 -4.10 -28.08 -30.47
CA LYS A 20 -3.57 -28.45 -31.78
C LYS A 20 -2.12 -28.91 -31.66
N THR A 21 -1.30 -28.15 -30.93
CA THR A 21 0.12 -28.42 -30.71
C THR A 21 0.31 -29.72 -29.95
N ILE A 22 -0.46 -29.95 -28.87
CA ILE A 22 -0.45 -31.23 -28.13
C ILE A 22 -0.81 -32.38 -29.08
N LYS A 23 -1.88 -32.25 -29.86
CA LYS A 23 -2.32 -33.30 -30.78
C LYS A 23 -1.29 -33.62 -31.86
N GLU A 24 -0.65 -32.59 -32.44
CA GLU A 24 0.41 -32.77 -33.44
C GLU A 24 1.61 -33.51 -32.84
N ARG A 25 2.05 -33.11 -31.65
CA ARG A 25 3.14 -33.78 -30.94
C ARG A 25 2.83 -35.23 -30.60
N LEU A 26 1.63 -35.52 -30.09
CA LEU A 26 1.18 -36.89 -29.82
C LEU A 26 1.21 -37.76 -31.07
N LYS A 27 0.81 -37.23 -32.23
CA LYS A 27 0.86 -37.94 -33.51
C LYS A 27 2.28 -38.26 -33.96
N GLU A 28 3.21 -37.34 -33.76
CA GLU A 28 4.64 -37.56 -34.05
C GLU A 28 5.22 -38.67 -33.19
N ILE A 29 4.98 -38.60 -31.87
CA ILE A 29 5.42 -39.61 -30.90
C ILE A 29 4.83 -40.97 -31.30
N GLN A 30 3.51 -41.05 -31.51
CA GLN A 30 2.84 -42.29 -31.91
C GLN A 30 3.47 -42.91 -33.16
N LYS A 31 3.67 -42.11 -34.21
CA LYS A 31 4.26 -42.58 -35.48
C LYS A 31 5.68 -43.12 -35.26
N MET A 32 6.51 -42.38 -34.52
CA MET A 32 7.88 -42.79 -34.24
C MET A 32 7.93 -44.11 -33.48
N TRP A 33 7.14 -44.25 -32.42
CA TRP A 33 7.17 -45.42 -31.55
C TRP A 33 6.50 -46.65 -32.17
N THR A 34 5.47 -46.47 -33.00
CA THR A 34 4.87 -47.58 -33.78
C THR A 34 5.86 -48.18 -34.79
N LEU A 35 6.66 -47.32 -35.45
CA LEU A 35 7.73 -47.78 -36.35
C LEU A 35 8.81 -48.55 -35.59
N ARG A 36 9.20 -48.08 -34.40
CA ARG A 36 10.15 -48.79 -33.53
C ARG A 36 9.60 -50.15 -33.06
N GLN A 37 8.32 -50.20 -32.68
CA GLN A 37 7.65 -51.44 -32.28
C GLN A 37 7.74 -52.49 -33.38
N SER A 38 7.45 -52.09 -34.62
CA SER A 38 7.47 -52.99 -35.79
C SER A 38 8.87 -53.51 -36.13
N ALA A 39 9.93 -52.84 -35.67
CA ALA A 39 11.32 -53.17 -35.93
C ALA A 39 12.04 -53.80 -34.73
N CYS A 40 11.37 -53.94 -33.58
CA CYS A 40 11.97 -54.40 -32.33
C CYS A 40 11.67 -55.88 -32.10
N ASN A 41 12.73 -56.67 -31.85
CA ASN A 41 12.62 -58.09 -31.49
C ASN A 41 13.02 -58.37 -30.03
N ASP A 42 13.40 -57.33 -29.29
CA ASP A 42 13.79 -57.44 -27.88
C ASP A 42 12.58 -57.22 -26.97
N LYS A 43 12.37 -58.13 -26.02
CA LYS A 43 11.17 -58.14 -25.18
C LYS A 43 11.13 -56.96 -24.20
N GLU A 44 12.28 -56.56 -23.65
CA GLU A 44 12.34 -55.45 -22.69
C GLU A 44 12.07 -54.12 -23.39
N GLN A 45 12.65 -53.92 -24.57
CA GLN A 45 12.37 -52.76 -25.40
C GLN A 45 10.91 -52.71 -25.85
N LEU A 46 10.30 -53.84 -26.21
CA LEU A 46 8.87 -53.87 -26.58
C LEU A 46 7.97 -53.42 -25.42
N MET A 47 8.25 -53.83 -24.18
CA MET A 47 7.49 -53.37 -23.01
C MET A 47 7.61 -51.85 -22.83
N LEU A 48 8.81 -51.29 -22.97
CA LEU A 48 9.01 -49.83 -22.90
C LEU A 48 8.28 -49.08 -24.03
N ILE A 49 8.26 -49.65 -25.24
CA ILE A 49 7.54 -49.07 -26.38
C ILE A 49 6.02 -49.09 -26.10
N GLU A 50 5.49 -50.21 -25.59
CA GLU A 50 4.08 -50.34 -25.21
C GLU A 50 3.70 -49.32 -24.13
N GLU A 51 4.48 -49.17 -23.07
CA GLU A 51 4.23 -48.15 -22.03
C GLU A 51 4.13 -46.72 -22.59
N ILE A 52 4.96 -46.38 -23.59
CA ILE A 52 4.93 -45.06 -24.23
C ILE A 52 3.70 -44.92 -25.13
N LEU A 53 3.35 -45.96 -25.89
CA LEU A 53 2.16 -45.93 -26.74
C LEU A 53 0.86 -45.88 -25.92
N ASP A 54 0.81 -46.55 -24.77
CA ASP A 54 -0.29 -46.44 -23.80
C ASP A 54 -0.40 -45.03 -23.24
N ALA A 55 0.73 -44.42 -22.86
CA ALA A 55 0.75 -43.01 -22.44
C ALA A 55 0.27 -42.07 -23.56
N VAL A 56 0.62 -42.33 -24.82
CA VAL A 56 0.11 -41.57 -25.97
C VAL A 56 -1.41 -41.71 -26.09
N GLU A 57 -1.96 -42.91 -25.91
CA GLU A 57 -3.41 -43.12 -25.91
C GLU A 57 -4.10 -42.32 -24.80
N ASP A 58 -3.56 -42.36 -23.58
CA ASP A 58 -4.04 -41.54 -22.47
C ASP A 58 -3.89 -40.04 -22.76
N GLY A 59 -2.82 -39.63 -23.44
CA GLY A 59 -2.63 -38.27 -23.97
C GLY A 59 -3.77 -37.83 -24.89
N TYR A 60 -4.15 -38.67 -25.86
CA TYR A 60 -5.32 -38.41 -26.72
C TYR A 60 -6.62 -38.35 -25.93
N ARG A 61 -6.75 -39.21 -24.90
CA ARG A 61 -7.95 -39.34 -24.08
C ARG A 61 -8.19 -38.14 -23.18
N TYR A 62 -7.13 -37.61 -22.57
CA TYR A 62 -7.21 -36.61 -21.50
C TYR A 62 -6.71 -35.23 -21.90
N LEU A 63 -5.65 -35.10 -22.71
CA LEU A 63 -4.95 -33.83 -22.87
C LEU A 63 -5.43 -32.95 -24.04
N ILE A 64 -6.14 -33.53 -25.02
CA ILE A 64 -6.51 -32.78 -26.22
C ILE A 64 -7.71 -31.85 -25.99
N LYS A 65 -8.71 -32.29 -25.25
CA LYS A 65 -9.94 -31.49 -25.06
C LYS A 65 -9.81 -30.64 -23.81
N ALA A 66 -10.00 -29.32 -23.94
CA ALA A 66 -9.82 -28.36 -22.85
C ALA A 66 -10.47 -28.80 -21.52
N LEU A 67 -11.75 -29.20 -21.53
CA LEU A 67 -12.44 -29.64 -20.32
C LEU A 67 -11.81 -30.90 -19.70
N LYS A 68 -11.39 -31.86 -20.53
CA LYS A 68 -10.73 -33.09 -20.04
C LYS A 68 -9.33 -32.79 -19.54
N ARG A 69 -8.61 -31.89 -20.21
CA ARG A 69 -7.27 -31.47 -19.82
C ARG A 69 -7.31 -30.77 -18.48
N LYS A 70 -8.27 -29.87 -18.26
CA LYS A 70 -8.51 -29.24 -16.96
C LYS A 70 -8.71 -30.27 -15.85
N LEU A 71 -9.60 -31.24 -16.06
CA LEU A 71 -9.84 -32.31 -15.08
C LEU A 71 -8.59 -33.19 -14.86
N TYR A 72 -7.73 -33.33 -15.87
CA TYR A 72 -6.46 -34.03 -15.75
C TYR A 72 -5.43 -33.23 -14.96
N ASP A 73 -5.29 -31.96 -15.26
CA ASP A 73 -4.40 -31.02 -14.59
C ASP A 73 -4.72 -30.94 -13.09
N GLU A 74 -6.00 -30.78 -12.72
CA GLU A 74 -6.45 -30.80 -11.33
C GLU A 74 -6.11 -32.13 -10.62
N ALA A 75 -6.30 -33.26 -11.30
CA ALA A 75 -6.00 -34.57 -10.74
C ALA A 75 -4.49 -34.83 -10.62
N LEU A 76 -3.70 -34.31 -11.56
CA LEU A 76 -2.23 -34.38 -11.55
C LEU A 76 -1.67 -33.56 -10.38
N ASP A 77 -2.11 -32.32 -10.22
CA ASP A 77 -1.71 -31.44 -9.13
C ASP A 77 -2.04 -32.06 -7.77
N ALA A 78 -3.23 -32.65 -7.64
CA ALA A 78 -3.63 -33.39 -6.44
C ALA A 78 -2.78 -34.65 -6.20
N ALA A 79 -2.39 -35.37 -7.25
CA ALA A 79 -1.56 -36.57 -7.15
C ALA A 79 -0.14 -36.25 -6.66
N TYR A 80 0.48 -35.19 -7.18
CA TYR A 80 1.76 -34.68 -6.68
C TYR A 80 1.66 -34.25 -5.21
N LYS A 81 0.63 -33.47 -4.85
CA LYS A 81 0.43 -33.02 -3.46
C LYS A 81 0.25 -34.18 -2.47
N LYS A 82 -0.36 -35.30 -2.91
CA LYS A 82 -0.55 -36.51 -2.10
C LYS A 82 0.67 -37.45 -2.10
N GLY A 83 1.71 -37.14 -2.87
CA GLY A 83 2.89 -38.01 -3.03
C GLY A 83 2.58 -39.34 -3.72
N VAL A 84 1.51 -39.39 -4.53
CA VAL A 84 1.13 -40.58 -5.31
C VAL A 84 2.14 -40.82 -6.43
N ILE A 85 2.56 -39.73 -7.09
CA ILE A 85 3.60 -39.76 -8.11
C ILE A 85 4.95 -39.65 -7.39
N LYS A 86 5.77 -40.70 -7.53
CA LYS A 86 7.15 -40.71 -7.04
C LYS A 86 8.08 -40.44 -8.19
N ASP A 87 8.47 -39.17 -8.34
CA ASP A 87 9.43 -38.72 -9.34
C ASP A 87 10.61 -38.07 -8.60
N GLU A 88 11.78 -38.69 -8.70
CA GLU A 88 13.01 -38.19 -8.06
C GLU A 88 13.40 -36.81 -8.60
N THR A 89 13.13 -36.56 -9.90
CA THR A 89 13.39 -35.26 -10.54
C THR A 89 12.49 -34.20 -9.94
N GLU A 90 11.18 -34.49 -9.82
CA GLU A 90 10.24 -33.58 -9.15
C GLU A 90 10.67 -33.28 -7.70
N GLN A 91 11.10 -34.30 -6.96
CA GLN A 91 11.55 -34.11 -5.58
C GLN A 91 12.79 -33.20 -5.50
N GLN A 92 13.73 -33.35 -6.42
CA GLN A 92 14.90 -32.47 -6.53
C GLN A 92 14.49 -31.03 -6.86
N LEU A 93 13.57 -30.83 -7.81
CA LEU A 93 13.07 -29.51 -8.18
C LEU A 93 12.30 -28.83 -7.04
N ARG A 94 11.52 -29.59 -6.26
CA ARG A 94 10.86 -29.09 -5.04
C ARG A 94 11.87 -28.66 -3.97
N SER A 95 12.92 -29.45 -3.77
CA SER A 95 14.03 -29.06 -2.88
C SER A 95 14.72 -27.77 -3.36
N LEU A 96 14.87 -27.60 -4.67
CA LEU A 96 15.40 -26.37 -5.25
C LEU A 96 14.48 -25.17 -4.97
N LEU A 97 13.17 -25.34 -5.12
CA LEU A 97 12.18 -24.32 -4.76
C LEU A 97 12.22 -23.96 -3.26
N GLU A 98 12.36 -24.95 -2.38
CA GLU A 98 12.54 -24.72 -0.93
C GLU A 98 13.80 -23.91 -0.62
N GLN A 99 14.91 -24.19 -1.32
CA GLN A 99 16.13 -23.40 -1.21
C GLN A 99 15.92 -21.97 -1.72
N ALA A 100 15.23 -21.78 -2.84
CA ALA A 100 14.89 -20.45 -3.35
C ALA A 100 14.07 -19.64 -2.34
N MET A 101 13.05 -20.26 -1.72
CA MET A 101 12.26 -19.62 -0.65
C MET A 101 13.13 -19.25 0.56
N ALA A 102 14.09 -20.11 0.93
CA ALA A 102 15.02 -19.81 2.01
C ALA A 102 15.94 -18.63 1.69
N TYR A 103 16.42 -18.52 0.44
CA TYR A 103 17.19 -17.36 -0.01
C TYR A 103 16.36 -16.08 0.00
N TYR A 104 15.10 -16.14 -0.44
CA TYR A 104 14.19 -15.01 -0.43
C TYR A 104 13.96 -14.48 0.99
N ARG A 105 13.67 -15.36 1.95
CA ARG A 105 13.51 -14.99 3.38
C ARG A 105 14.76 -14.36 4.01
N LYS A 106 15.95 -14.71 3.50
CA LYS A 106 17.23 -14.11 3.93
C LYS A 106 17.57 -12.80 3.20
N GLY A 107 16.69 -12.32 2.31
CA GLY A 107 16.90 -11.12 1.50
C GLY A 107 17.88 -11.32 0.34
N ASN A 108 18.31 -12.56 0.04
CA ASN A 108 19.18 -12.83 -1.11
C ASN A 108 18.36 -13.00 -2.39
N ILE A 109 17.72 -11.90 -2.82
CA ILE A 109 16.69 -11.88 -3.87
C ILE A 109 17.21 -12.39 -5.22
N LYS A 110 18.45 -12.03 -5.61
CA LYS A 110 19.04 -12.47 -6.88
C LYS A 110 19.26 -13.98 -6.93
N LEU A 111 19.74 -14.56 -5.83
CA LEU A 111 19.96 -16.00 -5.75
C LEU A 111 18.61 -16.74 -5.69
N ALA A 112 17.65 -16.21 -4.93
CA ALA A 112 16.29 -16.74 -4.92
C ALA A 112 15.66 -16.78 -6.32
N ALA A 113 15.76 -15.68 -7.08
CA ALA A 113 15.27 -15.61 -8.46
C ALA A 113 15.93 -16.66 -9.36
N LYS A 114 17.27 -16.77 -9.30
CA LYS A 114 18.00 -17.76 -10.10
C LYS A 114 17.56 -19.19 -9.78
N THR A 115 17.51 -19.53 -8.49
CA THR A 115 17.15 -20.88 -8.03
C THR A 115 15.68 -21.20 -8.31
N ALA A 116 14.77 -20.23 -8.21
CA ALA A 116 13.37 -20.41 -8.60
C ALA A 116 13.22 -20.62 -10.11
N GLN A 117 13.96 -19.86 -10.93
CA GLN A 117 14.00 -20.04 -12.38
C GLN A 117 14.51 -21.44 -12.76
N GLU A 118 15.57 -21.93 -12.12
CA GLU A 118 16.08 -23.29 -12.35
C GLU A 118 15.01 -24.36 -12.05
N ALA A 119 14.16 -24.16 -11.04
CA ALA A 119 13.04 -25.07 -10.74
C ALA A 119 11.93 -24.99 -11.81
N ILE A 120 11.60 -23.79 -12.29
CA ILE A 120 10.64 -23.57 -13.38
C ILE A 120 11.14 -24.18 -14.70
N ASP A 121 12.40 -23.96 -15.04
CA ASP A 121 13.03 -24.51 -16.26
C ASP A 121 13.04 -26.04 -16.24
N GLY A 122 13.18 -26.64 -15.05
CA GLY A 122 13.01 -28.07 -14.82
C GLY A 122 11.56 -28.56 -14.84
N LYS A 123 10.58 -27.68 -15.05
CA LYS A 123 9.14 -27.96 -15.06
C LYS A 123 8.62 -28.51 -13.72
N VAL A 124 9.01 -27.88 -12.61
CA VAL A 124 8.47 -28.20 -11.28
C VAL A 124 6.93 -28.06 -11.28
N ASN A 125 6.22 -29.04 -10.73
CA ASN A 125 4.76 -28.98 -10.62
C ASN A 125 4.32 -28.29 -9.32
N ASP A 126 4.67 -27.01 -9.19
CA ASP A 126 4.27 -26.17 -8.06
C ASP A 126 4.11 -24.69 -8.49
N PRO A 127 2.89 -24.11 -8.42
CA PRO A 127 2.66 -22.70 -8.79
C PRO A 127 3.47 -21.72 -7.94
N LYS A 128 3.91 -22.12 -6.74
CA LYS A 128 4.73 -21.27 -5.86
C LYS A 128 6.07 -20.90 -6.47
N ALA A 129 6.58 -21.68 -7.44
CA ALA A 129 7.80 -21.31 -8.14
C ALA A 129 7.64 -20.00 -8.93
N TYR A 130 6.49 -19.85 -9.60
CA TYR A 130 6.15 -18.64 -10.35
C TYR A 130 5.84 -17.46 -9.43
N ASP A 131 5.05 -17.69 -8.37
CA ASP A 131 4.81 -16.67 -7.32
C ASP A 131 6.13 -16.13 -6.76
N LEU A 132 7.04 -17.02 -6.35
CA LEU A 132 8.32 -16.65 -5.75
C LEU A 132 9.19 -15.87 -6.74
N LEU A 133 9.31 -16.35 -7.99
CA LEU A 133 10.12 -15.68 -9.00
C LEU A 133 9.54 -14.30 -9.34
N ALA A 134 8.21 -14.18 -9.46
CA ALA A 134 7.54 -12.90 -9.68
C ALA A 134 7.79 -11.92 -8.53
N ARG A 135 7.70 -12.37 -7.27
CA ARG A 135 8.05 -11.56 -6.08
C ARG A 135 9.51 -11.13 -6.09
N CYS A 136 10.43 -12.01 -6.47
CA CYS A 136 11.83 -11.63 -6.61
C CYS A 136 12.01 -10.54 -7.66
N HIS A 137 11.34 -10.64 -8.81
CA HIS A 137 11.37 -9.60 -9.83
C HIS A 137 10.73 -8.29 -9.35
N TYR A 138 9.63 -8.37 -8.61
CA TYR A 138 8.98 -7.22 -7.99
C TYR A 138 9.91 -6.50 -7.00
N ASP A 139 10.58 -7.22 -6.10
CA ASP A 139 11.53 -6.65 -5.13
C ASP A 139 12.76 -6.05 -5.80
N MET A 140 13.14 -6.57 -6.97
CA MET A 140 14.15 -5.97 -7.85
C MET A 140 13.61 -4.83 -8.72
N GLN A 141 12.37 -4.38 -8.51
CA GLN A 141 11.65 -3.34 -9.26
C GLN A 141 11.48 -3.64 -10.76
N ASN A 142 11.60 -4.90 -11.16
CA ASN A 142 11.39 -5.36 -12.53
C ASN A 142 9.93 -5.76 -12.74
N TYR A 143 8.99 -4.81 -12.58
CA TYR A 143 7.55 -5.10 -12.51
C TYR A 143 6.99 -5.76 -13.77
N GLN A 144 7.45 -5.35 -14.96
CA GLN A 144 7.00 -5.96 -16.22
C GLN A 144 7.42 -7.44 -16.29
N LYS A 145 8.66 -7.74 -15.91
CA LYS A 145 9.15 -9.12 -15.86
C LYS A 145 8.43 -9.95 -14.79
N ALA A 146 8.05 -9.33 -13.67
CA ALA A 146 7.24 -9.99 -12.66
C ALA A 146 5.87 -10.40 -13.24
N LEU A 147 5.21 -9.53 -14.02
CA LEU A 147 3.95 -9.87 -14.71
C LEU A 147 4.17 -10.95 -15.78
N GLU A 148 5.23 -10.90 -16.57
CA GLU A 148 5.55 -11.95 -17.55
C GLU A 148 5.69 -13.33 -16.90
N VAL A 149 6.34 -13.39 -15.72
CA VAL A 149 6.45 -14.63 -14.94
C VAL A 149 5.08 -15.09 -14.44
N ILE A 150 4.25 -14.18 -13.93
CA ILE A 150 2.87 -14.51 -13.51
C ILE A 150 2.05 -15.04 -14.69
N ASP A 151 2.09 -14.37 -15.84
CA ASP A 151 1.35 -14.77 -17.03
C ASP A 151 1.80 -16.15 -17.53
N SER A 152 3.11 -16.45 -17.44
CA SER A 152 3.63 -17.79 -17.74
C SER A 152 3.15 -18.84 -16.73
N GLY A 153 3.02 -18.48 -15.44
CA GLY A 153 2.49 -19.34 -14.39
C GLY A 153 1.01 -19.62 -14.56
N ILE A 154 0.21 -18.60 -14.88
CA ILE A 154 -1.24 -18.72 -15.15
C ILE A 154 -1.49 -19.57 -16.40
N ALA A 155 -0.63 -19.52 -17.42
CA ALA A 155 -0.74 -20.38 -18.59
C ALA A 155 -0.58 -21.88 -18.25
N VAL A 156 0.11 -22.21 -17.14
CA VAL A 156 0.31 -23.57 -16.65
C VAL A 156 -0.75 -23.94 -15.60
N PHE A 157 -0.95 -23.09 -14.60
CA PHE A 157 -1.88 -23.27 -13.49
C PHE A 157 -3.05 -22.30 -13.61
N THR A 158 -3.93 -22.58 -14.59
CA THR A 158 -4.99 -21.66 -15.04
C THR A 158 -5.98 -21.23 -13.95
N ASP A 159 -6.20 -22.08 -12.95
CA ASP A 159 -7.16 -21.84 -11.87
C ASP A 159 -6.48 -21.51 -10.53
N ASP A 160 -5.17 -21.27 -10.52
CA ASP A 160 -4.45 -20.90 -9.30
C ASP A 160 -4.76 -19.46 -8.90
N ILE A 161 -5.62 -19.32 -7.89
CA ILE A 161 -6.12 -18.04 -7.39
C ILE A 161 -4.98 -17.13 -6.90
N ASP A 162 -3.93 -17.69 -6.30
CA ASP A 162 -2.83 -16.92 -5.73
C ASP A 162 -1.99 -16.24 -6.83
N LEU A 163 -1.76 -16.92 -7.97
CA LEU A 163 -1.10 -16.33 -9.13
C LEU A 163 -1.93 -15.19 -9.75
N HIS A 164 -3.25 -15.40 -9.93
CA HIS A 164 -4.14 -14.35 -10.44
C HIS A 164 -4.18 -13.13 -9.52
N TRP A 165 -4.29 -13.37 -8.20
CA TRP A 165 -4.23 -12.33 -7.18
C TRP A 165 -2.92 -11.54 -7.22
N LEU A 166 -1.77 -12.24 -7.25
CA LEU A 166 -0.47 -11.59 -7.30
C LEU A 166 -0.28 -10.78 -8.59
N GLY A 167 -0.78 -11.28 -9.73
CA GLY A 167 -0.81 -10.54 -10.99
C GLY A 167 -1.59 -9.23 -10.90
N ALA A 168 -2.82 -9.27 -10.39
CA ALA A 168 -3.64 -8.08 -10.17
C ALA A 168 -2.95 -7.08 -9.23
N ARG A 169 -2.32 -7.58 -8.15
CA ARG A 169 -1.61 -6.75 -7.18
C ARG A 169 -0.38 -6.07 -7.82
N ILE A 170 0.44 -6.82 -8.56
CA ILE A 170 1.62 -6.27 -9.27
C ILE A 170 1.20 -5.22 -10.30
N ALA A 171 0.12 -5.45 -11.05
CA ALA A 171 -0.40 -4.48 -12.01
C ALA A 171 -0.87 -3.19 -11.30
N THR A 172 -1.54 -3.33 -10.16
CA THR A 172 -2.06 -2.19 -9.38
C THR A 172 -0.94 -1.32 -8.79
N VAL A 173 0.10 -1.92 -8.21
CA VAL A 173 1.10 -1.16 -7.42
C VAL A 173 2.48 -1.06 -8.04
N GLY A 174 2.88 -2.06 -8.82
CA GLY A 174 4.18 -2.13 -9.48
C GLY A 174 4.16 -1.34 -10.79
N THR A 175 3.40 -1.81 -11.77
CA THR A 175 3.30 -1.12 -13.08
C THR A 175 2.38 0.10 -13.02
N LYS A 176 1.38 0.09 -12.11
CA LYS A 176 0.32 1.09 -12.01
C LYS A 176 -0.47 1.26 -13.32
N ASN A 177 -0.50 0.21 -14.14
CA ASN A 177 -1.38 0.16 -15.30
C ASN A 177 -2.77 -0.25 -14.82
N TYR A 178 -3.60 0.74 -14.49
CA TYR A 178 -4.90 0.50 -13.88
C TYR A 178 -5.90 -0.19 -14.83
N ASP A 179 -5.73 -0.08 -16.15
CA ASP A 179 -6.58 -0.78 -17.11
C ASP A 179 -6.26 -2.29 -17.12
N ASP A 180 -4.97 -2.65 -17.13
CA ASP A 180 -4.52 -4.04 -16.98
C ASP A 180 -4.90 -4.60 -15.61
N ALA A 181 -4.70 -3.83 -14.53
CA ALA A 181 -5.11 -4.22 -13.19
C ALA A 181 -6.62 -4.52 -13.11
N GLN A 182 -7.46 -3.66 -13.71
CA GLN A 182 -8.91 -3.88 -13.75
C GLN A 182 -9.28 -5.16 -14.49
N GLN A 183 -8.63 -5.46 -15.62
CA GLN A 183 -8.86 -6.72 -16.35
C GLN A 183 -8.50 -7.94 -15.51
N ARG A 184 -7.37 -7.90 -14.80
CA ARG A 184 -6.91 -8.97 -13.91
C ARG A 184 -7.83 -9.16 -12.69
N VAL A 185 -8.31 -8.07 -12.10
CA VAL A 185 -9.29 -8.14 -11.00
C VAL A 185 -10.61 -8.73 -11.49
N ASN A 186 -11.10 -8.35 -12.66
CA ASN A 186 -12.31 -8.96 -13.24
C ASN A 186 -12.14 -10.48 -13.43
N ALA A 187 -10.99 -10.92 -13.96
CA ALA A 187 -10.69 -12.34 -14.11
C ALA A 187 -10.64 -13.07 -12.75
N LEU A 188 -10.11 -12.44 -11.71
CA LEU A 188 -10.08 -12.99 -10.35
C LEU A 188 -11.48 -13.13 -9.74
N ILE A 189 -12.37 -12.16 -9.97
CA ILE A 189 -13.78 -12.22 -9.56
C ILE A 189 -14.51 -13.35 -10.30
N GLU A 190 -14.27 -13.51 -11.61
CA GLU A 190 -14.85 -14.60 -12.40
C GLU A 190 -14.34 -15.98 -11.94
N LEU A 191 -13.08 -16.09 -11.54
CA LEU A 191 -12.46 -17.33 -11.10
C LEU A 191 -12.95 -17.78 -9.71
N ALA A 192 -13.26 -16.84 -8.82
CA ALA A 192 -13.67 -17.11 -7.46
C ALA A 192 -14.84 -16.18 -7.03
N PRO A 193 -16.03 -16.30 -7.66
CA PRO A 193 -17.15 -15.37 -7.48
C PRO A 193 -17.77 -15.42 -6.08
N ASP A 194 -17.54 -16.50 -5.37
CA ASP A 194 -18.01 -16.81 -4.01
C ASP A 194 -16.95 -16.49 -2.94
N LYS A 195 -15.82 -15.87 -3.31
CA LYS A 195 -14.76 -15.46 -2.38
C LYS A 195 -14.60 -13.93 -2.36
N PRO A 196 -14.28 -13.34 -1.19
CA PRO A 196 -14.03 -11.91 -1.06
C PRO A 196 -12.82 -11.40 -1.85
N ILE A 197 -11.89 -12.28 -2.23
CA ILE A 197 -10.56 -11.90 -2.71
C ILE A 197 -10.60 -10.97 -3.93
N GLY A 198 -11.48 -11.23 -4.90
CA GLY A 198 -11.65 -10.36 -6.07
C GLY A 198 -12.17 -8.98 -5.71
N HIS A 199 -13.17 -8.92 -4.82
CA HIS A 199 -13.73 -7.66 -4.31
C HIS A 199 -12.72 -6.87 -3.48
N SER A 200 -11.92 -7.55 -2.65
CA SER A 200 -10.82 -6.93 -1.90
C SER A 200 -9.80 -6.29 -2.85
N GLU A 201 -9.43 -6.95 -3.95
CA GLU A 201 -8.54 -6.34 -4.96
C GLU A 201 -9.19 -5.17 -5.71
N GLN A 202 -10.49 -5.23 -6.00
CA GLN A 202 -11.22 -4.12 -6.64
C GLN A 202 -11.19 -2.86 -5.76
N ILE A 203 -11.44 -3.03 -4.46
CA ILE A 203 -11.37 -1.96 -3.45
C ILE A 203 -9.96 -1.39 -3.40
N TYR A 204 -8.96 -2.27 -3.33
CA TYR A 204 -7.56 -1.86 -3.30
C TYR A 204 -7.16 -1.08 -4.56
N LEU A 205 -7.58 -1.53 -5.74
CA LEU A 205 -7.38 -0.84 -7.01
C LEU A 205 -7.98 0.57 -6.99
N HIS A 206 -9.24 0.71 -6.56
CA HIS A 206 -9.89 2.02 -6.42
C HIS A 206 -9.12 2.95 -5.47
N LEU A 207 -8.71 2.46 -4.30
CA LEU A 207 -7.92 3.24 -3.35
C LEU A 207 -6.57 3.69 -3.96
N ARG A 208 -5.87 2.81 -4.69
CA ARG A 208 -4.57 3.15 -5.31
C ARG A 208 -4.71 4.11 -6.49
N LYS A 209 -5.84 4.11 -7.19
CA LYS A 209 -6.19 5.10 -8.20
C LYS A 209 -6.60 6.45 -7.60
N GLY A 210 -6.98 6.48 -6.32
CA GLY A 210 -7.49 7.67 -5.63
C GLY A 210 -9.01 7.85 -5.74
N ASP A 211 -9.73 6.80 -6.14
CA ASP A 211 -11.17 6.79 -6.29
C ASP A 211 -11.83 6.27 -4.99
N GLU A 212 -11.66 6.96 -3.85
CA GLU A 212 -12.11 6.43 -2.55
C GLU A 212 -13.63 6.24 -2.46
N ASP A 213 -14.40 7.06 -3.15
CA ASP A 213 -15.86 6.92 -3.18
C ASP A 213 -16.29 5.63 -3.91
N LEU A 214 -15.56 5.21 -4.96
CA LEU A 214 -15.80 3.90 -5.61
C LEU A 214 -15.39 2.75 -4.70
N ALA A 215 -14.27 2.89 -3.99
CA ALA A 215 -13.85 1.91 -2.99
C ALA A 215 -14.93 1.71 -1.90
N PHE A 216 -15.53 2.80 -1.41
CA PHE A 216 -16.59 2.73 -0.41
C PHE A 216 -17.88 2.12 -0.96
N GLN A 217 -18.26 2.42 -2.19
CA GLN A 217 -19.40 1.80 -2.85
C GLN A 217 -19.23 0.28 -2.98
N GLU A 218 -18.04 -0.17 -3.39
CA GLU A 218 -17.73 -1.59 -3.53
C GLU A 218 -17.78 -2.32 -2.16
N ILE A 219 -17.22 -1.70 -1.12
CA ILE A 219 -17.31 -2.20 0.25
C ILE A 219 -18.76 -2.34 0.70
N ASP A 220 -19.56 -1.29 0.53
CA ASP A 220 -20.94 -1.25 1.02
C ASP A 220 -21.82 -2.26 0.27
N SER A 221 -21.61 -2.41 -1.04
CA SER A 221 -22.29 -3.40 -1.88
C SER A 221 -21.95 -4.84 -1.45
N TYR A 222 -20.67 -5.14 -1.24
CA TYR A 222 -20.25 -6.47 -0.80
C TYR A 222 -20.78 -6.79 0.60
N ILE A 223 -20.69 -5.85 1.56
CA ILE A 223 -21.21 -6.06 2.92
C ILE A 223 -22.73 -6.23 2.93
N ALA A 224 -23.46 -5.50 2.09
CA ALA A 224 -24.92 -5.63 1.99
C ALA A 224 -25.35 -7.03 1.51
N SER A 225 -24.57 -7.64 0.61
CA SER A 225 -24.82 -9.00 0.11
C SER A 225 -24.23 -10.10 1.02
N HIS A 226 -23.19 -9.79 1.79
CA HIS A 226 -22.46 -10.73 2.66
C HIS A 226 -22.33 -10.19 4.10
N PRO A 227 -23.45 -9.94 4.81
CA PRO A 227 -23.40 -9.28 6.12
C PRO A 227 -22.68 -10.09 7.21
N GLU A 228 -22.57 -11.41 7.05
CA GLU A 228 -21.93 -12.30 8.01
C GLU A 228 -20.41 -12.48 7.78
N ASP A 229 -19.86 -11.92 6.69
CA ASP A 229 -18.44 -12.04 6.36
C ASP A 229 -17.58 -11.09 7.22
N ALA A 230 -17.42 -11.45 8.49
CA ALA A 230 -16.59 -10.70 9.44
C ALA A 230 -15.11 -10.67 9.05
N GLY A 231 -14.64 -11.69 8.30
CA GLY A 231 -13.28 -11.75 7.80
C GLY A 231 -13.00 -10.65 6.79
N PHE A 232 -13.88 -10.49 5.80
CA PHE A 232 -13.82 -9.40 4.84
C PHE A 232 -13.93 -8.03 5.52
N LYS A 233 -14.91 -7.83 6.40
CA LYS A 233 -15.11 -6.55 7.13
C LYS A 233 -13.83 -6.13 7.85
N LYS A 234 -13.24 -7.04 8.61
CA LYS A 234 -11.98 -6.78 9.33
C LYS A 234 -10.84 -6.47 8.36
N GLY A 235 -10.66 -7.30 7.33
CA GLY A 235 -9.60 -7.11 6.33
C GLY A 235 -9.66 -5.74 5.67
N VAL A 236 -10.83 -5.34 5.18
CA VAL A 236 -10.96 -4.07 4.47
C VAL A 236 -10.89 -2.85 5.39
N ALA A 237 -11.39 -2.94 6.63
CA ALA A 237 -11.19 -1.88 7.63
C ALA A 237 -9.70 -1.64 7.88
N TYR A 238 -8.91 -2.71 8.02
CA TYR A 238 -7.47 -2.62 8.21
C TYR A 238 -6.76 -2.07 6.96
N ASP A 239 -7.21 -2.45 5.76
CA ASP A 239 -6.68 -1.89 4.52
C ASP A 239 -6.97 -0.39 4.38
N LEU A 240 -8.16 0.09 4.79
CA LEU A 240 -8.49 1.51 4.83
C LEU A 240 -7.61 2.27 5.82
N ASP A 241 -7.37 1.71 7.02
CA ASP A 241 -6.46 2.30 8.01
C ASP A 241 -5.03 2.36 7.49
N SER A 242 -4.55 1.29 6.86
CA SER A 242 -3.23 1.24 6.21
C SER A 242 -3.12 2.27 5.08
N TYR A 243 -4.14 2.37 4.23
CA TYR A 243 -4.22 3.36 3.16
C TYR A 243 -4.27 4.80 3.70
N SER A 244 -4.91 5.02 4.86
CA SER A 244 -4.98 6.34 5.51
C SER A 244 -3.60 6.90 5.86
N ASN A 245 -2.58 6.04 6.02
CA ASN A 245 -1.20 6.48 6.27
C ASN A 245 -0.64 7.31 5.10
N SER A 246 -1.20 7.19 3.89
CA SER A 246 -0.87 8.07 2.75
C SER A 246 -1.19 9.55 2.99
N CYS A 247 -1.99 9.88 4.00
CA CYS A 247 -2.30 11.26 4.39
C CYS A 247 -1.16 11.93 5.19
N TYR A 248 -0.18 11.15 5.64
CA TYR A 248 0.96 11.64 6.40
C TYR A 248 2.13 11.91 5.46
N TYR A 249 2.75 13.07 5.64
CA TYR A 249 3.97 13.49 4.98
C TYR A 249 5.14 13.15 5.88
N TYR A 250 6.31 12.95 5.29
CA TYR A 250 7.55 12.67 6.01
C TYR A 250 8.55 13.80 5.78
N ASP A 251 9.10 14.32 6.87
CA ASP A 251 10.21 15.27 6.86
C ASP A 251 11.51 14.53 7.17
N GLU A 252 12.45 14.53 6.22
CA GLU A 252 13.72 13.82 6.36
C GLU A 252 14.65 14.46 7.38
N ALA A 253 14.61 15.80 7.52
CA ALA A 253 15.50 16.52 8.43
C ALA A 253 15.17 16.26 9.90
N GLN A 254 13.87 16.11 10.22
CA GLN A 254 13.41 15.76 11.57
C GLN A 254 13.17 14.27 11.76
N ASN A 255 13.22 13.45 10.71
CA ASN A 255 12.84 12.04 10.74
C ASN A 255 11.46 11.84 11.40
N ALA A 256 10.48 12.63 10.97
CA ALA A 256 9.16 12.71 11.59
C ALA A 256 8.05 12.82 10.55
N THR A 257 6.86 12.30 10.89
CA THR A 257 5.66 12.42 10.05
C THR A 257 4.73 13.50 10.55
N PHE A 258 3.99 14.12 9.63
CA PHE A 258 3.03 15.18 9.93
C PHE A 258 1.89 15.21 8.90
N ILE A 259 0.80 15.91 9.21
CA ILE A 259 -0.28 16.17 8.25
C ILE A 259 -0.07 17.58 7.66
N ALA A 260 0.07 17.68 6.34
CA ALA A 260 0.51 18.93 5.70
C ALA A 260 -0.58 19.99 5.61
N ASP A 261 -1.84 19.58 5.46
CA ASP A 261 -2.96 20.48 5.24
C ASP A 261 -4.29 19.89 5.70
N LYS A 262 -5.33 20.73 5.60
CA LYS A 262 -6.68 20.40 6.01
C LYS A 262 -7.29 19.26 5.16
N ALA A 263 -6.98 19.19 3.87
CA ALA A 263 -7.53 18.15 3.00
C ALA A 263 -6.97 16.77 3.36
N ALA A 264 -5.66 16.68 3.61
CA ALA A 264 -5.02 15.46 4.11
C ALA A 264 -5.59 15.04 5.48
N TYR A 265 -5.81 16.01 6.38
CA TYR A 265 -6.46 15.75 7.68
C TYR A 265 -7.87 15.17 7.52
N GLU A 266 -8.72 15.83 6.73
CA GLU A 266 -10.11 15.41 6.50
C GLU A 266 -10.18 14.05 5.80
N LYS A 267 -9.28 13.79 4.85
CA LYS A 267 -9.15 12.48 4.20
C LYS A 267 -8.79 11.38 5.20
N CYS A 268 -7.79 11.61 6.04
CA CYS A 268 -7.36 10.65 7.07
C CYS A 268 -8.51 10.32 8.02
N LEU A 269 -9.22 11.37 8.49
CA LEU A 269 -10.37 11.21 9.37
C LEU A 269 -11.52 10.44 8.69
N LYS A 270 -11.84 10.75 7.42
CA LYS A 270 -12.89 10.05 6.64
C LYS A 270 -12.58 8.57 6.52
N LEU A 271 -11.35 8.21 6.14
CA LEU A 271 -10.92 6.82 5.96
C LEU A 271 -10.99 6.02 7.26
N ARG A 272 -10.43 6.55 8.36
CA ARG A 272 -10.40 5.86 9.66
C ARG A 272 -11.79 5.80 10.32
N THR A 273 -12.65 6.78 10.04
CA THR A 273 -14.06 6.73 10.46
C THR A 273 -14.77 5.59 9.74
N LYS A 274 -14.64 5.53 8.40
CA LYS A 274 -15.23 4.45 7.60
C LYS A 274 -14.70 3.07 8.01
N ALA A 275 -13.41 2.94 8.28
CA ALA A 275 -12.81 1.70 8.78
C ALA A 275 -13.48 1.22 10.08
N THR A 276 -13.64 2.13 11.06
CA THR A 276 -14.29 1.82 12.35
C THR A 276 -15.78 1.52 12.19
N GLU A 277 -16.47 2.15 11.24
CA GLU A 277 -17.88 1.85 10.91
C GLU A 277 -18.05 0.44 10.33
N ILE A 278 -17.11 0.00 9.49
CA ILE A 278 -17.14 -1.34 8.88
C ILE A 278 -16.84 -2.43 9.91
N PHE A 279 -15.81 -2.21 10.73
CA PHE A 279 -15.38 -3.16 11.76
C PHE A 279 -14.79 -2.40 12.94
N SER A 280 -15.44 -2.47 14.10
CA SER A 280 -14.99 -1.79 15.31
C SER A 280 -14.31 -2.75 16.28
N ASP A 281 -13.02 -2.56 16.47
CA ASP A 281 -12.18 -3.25 17.43
C ASP A 281 -11.14 -2.29 18.03
N GLU A 282 -10.29 -2.78 18.95
CA GLU A 282 -9.28 -1.96 19.62
C GLU A 282 -8.33 -1.28 18.61
N TYR A 283 -7.98 -1.96 17.52
CA TYR A 283 -7.06 -1.44 16.51
C TYR A 283 -7.68 -0.26 15.74
N THR A 284 -8.85 -0.46 15.15
CA THR A 284 -9.56 0.56 14.35
C THR A 284 -9.98 1.76 15.20
N GLN A 285 -10.44 1.52 16.43
CA GLN A 285 -10.77 2.59 17.38
C GLN A 285 -9.54 3.43 17.71
N LYS A 286 -8.38 2.81 17.97
CA LYS A 286 -7.14 3.52 18.22
C LYS A 286 -6.70 4.37 17.03
N GLN A 287 -6.79 3.85 15.81
CA GLN A 287 -6.48 4.64 14.61
C GLN A 287 -7.39 5.85 14.49
N LEU A 288 -8.70 5.70 14.72
CA LEU A 288 -9.65 6.80 14.69
C LEU A 288 -9.40 7.83 15.81
N GLU A 289 -9.08 7.38 17.03
CA GLU A 289 -8.71 8.26 18.14
C GLU A 289 -7.47 9.09 17.83
N ASP A 290 -6.43 8.46 17.29
CA ASP A 290 -5.21 9.14 16.86
C ASP A 290 -5.54 10.22 15.81
N ALA A 291 -6.36 9.90 14.80
CA ALA A 291 -6.77 10.88 13.79
C ALA A 291 -7.63 12.01 14.37
N ARG A 292 -8.53 11.72 15.32
CA ARG A 292 -9.32 12.75 16.03
C ARG A 292 -8.43 13.67 16.85
N TYR A 293 -7.38 13.14 17.47
CA TYR A 293 -6.43 13.93 18.24
C TYR A 293 -5.75 15.00 17.39
N PHE A 294 -5.36 14.69 16.14
CA PHE A 294 -4.80 15.68 15.21
C PHE A 294 -5.74 16.86 14.95
N GLY A 295 -7.07 16.67 15.05
CA GLY A 295 -8.06 17.74 14.92
C GLY A 295 -8.34 18.53 16.19
N LYS A 296 -7.93 18.03 17.35
CA LYS A 296 -8.20 18.67 18.64
C LYS A 296 -7.49 20.01 18.69
N LYS A 297 -8.23 21.06 19.09
CA LYS A 297 -7.63 22.37 19.30
C LYS A 297 -6.78 22.33 20.56
N GLU A 298 -5.50 22.63 20.41
CA GLU A 298 -4.54 22.73 21.49
C GLU A 298 -3.95 24.14 21.52
N TRP A 299 -3.43 24.53 22.69
CA TRP A 299 -2.74 25.81 22.85
C TRP A 299 -1.35 25.75 22.22
N ASN A 300 -1.04 26.73 21.37
CA ASN A 300 0.29 26.94 20.84
C ASN A 300 0.93 28.20 21.46
N ASP A 301 2.10 28.02 22.06
CA ASP A 301 2.80 29.00 22.87
C ASP A 301 3.76 29.94 22.11
N TRP A 302 3.90 29.83 20.78
CA TRP A 302 4.86 30.70 20.05
C TRP A 302 4.58 32.19 20.17
N ASN A 303 3.31 32.59 20.35
CA ASN A 303 2.94 34.00 20.51
C ASN A 303 2.93 34.46 21.98
N MET A 304 3.35 33.61 22.93
CA MET A 304 3.21 33.86 24.36
C MET A 304 3.88 35.17 24.82
N GLU A 305 5.07 35.49 24.31
CA GLU A 305 5.78 36.72 24.67
C GLU A 305 5.09 37.99 24.14
N SER A 306 4.56 37.92 22.92
CA SER A 306 3.76 38.98 22.31
C SER A 306 2.45 39.17 23.07
N ILE A 307 1.76 38.09 23.43
CA ILE A 307 0.53 38.08 24.25
C ILE A 307 0.79 38.76 25.59
N LYS A 308 1.77 38.30 26.37
CA LYS A 308 2.14 38.91 27.65
C LYS A 308 2.40 40.41 27.52
N SER A 309 3.18 40.80 26.51
CA SER A 309 3.53 42.20 26.26
C SER A 309 2.30 43.03 25.91
N LEU A 310 1.43 42.53 25.04
CA LEU A 310 0.20 43.20 24.64
C LEU A 310 -0.79 43.31 25.79
N SER A 311 -0.93 42.28 26.63
CA SER A 311 -1.76 42.37 27.84
C SER A 311 -1.23 43.47 28.77
N ILE A 312 0.09 43.53 29.02
CA ILE A 312 0.71 44.53 29.90
C ILE A 312 0.53 45.94 29.33
N TYR A 313 0.96 46.19 28.09
CA TYR A 313 0.90 47.52 27.50
C TYR A 313 -0.54 47.94 27.19
N GLY A 314 -1.39 47.01 26.76
CA GLY A 314 -2.81 47.23 26.53
C GLY A 314 -3.52 47.71 27.80
N LEU A 315 -3.27 47.08 28.95
CA LEU A 315 -3.81 47.52 30.23
C LEU A 315 -3.26 48.88 30.66
N ILE A 316 -1.95 49.13 30.53
CA ILE A 316 -1.36 50.43 30.85
C ILE A 316 -1.99 51.54 29.99
N PHE A 317 -2.08 51.34 28.68
CA PHE A 317 -2.64 52.32 27.76
C PHE A 317 -4.16 52.42 27.85
N LEU A 318 -4.86 51.42 28.37
CA LEU A 318 -6.29 51.55 28.63
C LEU A 318 -6.58 52.70 29.61
N PHE A 319 -5.68 52.94 30.57
CA PHE A 319 -5.81 54.04 31.53
C PHE A 319 -5.14 55.34 31.04
N LEU A 320 -4.00 55.27 30.34
CA LEU A 320 -3.29 56.46 29.88
C LEU A 320 -3.86 57.07 28.58
N MET A 321 -4.27 56.21 27.64
CA MET A 321 -4.77 56.56 26.30
C MET A 321 -5.78 55.51 25.82
N PRO A 322 -7.03 55.53 26.32
CA PRO A 322 -7.97 54.42 26.18
C PRO A 322 -8.14 53.86 24.76
N PRO A 323 -8.20 54.68 23.68
CA PRO A 323 -8.30 54.15 22.32
C PRO A 323 -7.13 53.24 21.92
N LEU A 324 -5.90 53.58 22.34
CA LEU A 324 -4.72 52.78 22.08
C LEU A 324 -4.73 51.49 22.90
N GLY A 325 -5.13 51.57 24.17
CA GLY A 325 -5.28 50.38 25.03
C GLY A 325 -6.26 49.37 24.46
N ILE A 326 -7.41 49.84 23.97
CA ILE A 326 -8.43 48.99 23.31
C ILE A 326 -7.84 48.30 22.08
N ILE A 327 -7.10 49.03 21.22
CA ILE A 327 -6.47 48.45 20.02
C ILE A 327 -5.49 47.34 20.40
N LEU A 328 -4.60 47.58 21.38
CA LEU A 328 -3.60 46.59 21.80
C LEU A 328 -4.26 45.34 22.40
N LEU A 329 -5.30 45.51 23.23
CA LEU A 329 -6.05 44.39 23.81
C LEU A 329 -6.88 43.63 22.76
N ALA A 330 -7.36 44.31 21.71
CA ALA A 330 -8.02 43.64 20.59
C ALA A 330 -7.03 42.76 19.81
N ILE A 331 -5.81 43.24 19.56
CA ILE A 331 -4.73 42.45 18.94
C ILE A 331 -4.35 41.25 19.83
N ASP A 332 -4.27 41.46 21.16
CA ASP A 332 -4.03 40.40 22.14
C ASP A 332 -5.10 39.30 22.06
N ALA A 333 -6.38 39.68 22.07
CA ALA A 333 -7.49 38.74 21.95
C ALA A 333 -7.45 37.94 20.63
N VAL A 334 -7.08 38.59 19.52
CA VAL A 334 -6.87 37.91 18.23
C VAL A 334 -5.72 36.90 18.33
N LEU A 335 -4.58 37.26 18.92
CA LEU A 335 -3.48 36.33 19.10
C LEU A 335 -3.85 35.13 19.96
N VAL A 336 -4.54 35.35 21.09
CA VAL A 336 -5.03 34.28 21.96
C VAL A 336 -5.96 33.34 21.20
N TYR A 337 -6.89 33.88 20.40
CA TYR A 337 -7.78 33.08 19.58
C TYR A 337 -7.03 32.24 18.54
N PHE A 338 -6.05 32.83 17.83
CA PHE A 338 -5.24 32.13 16.83
C PHE A 338 -4.24 31.14 17.44
N SER A 339 -3.87 31.30 18.71
CA SER A 339 -3.04 30.34 19.44
C SER A 339 -3.76 29.02 19.72
N PHE A 340 -5.09 29.00 19.79
CA PHE A 340 -5.87 27.76 19.87
C PHE A 340 -6.19 27.20 18.48
N ARG A 341 -5.51 26.12 18.10
CA ARG A 341 -5.60 25.58 16.75
C ARG A 341 -5.47 24.07 16.71
N PRO A 342 -5.97 23.39 15.66
CA PRO A 342 -5.83 21.95 15.51
C PRO A 342 -4.38 21.48 15.67
N TYR A 343 -4.21 20.38 16.40
CA TYR A 343 -2.90 19.81 16.68
C TYR A 343 -2.09 19.51 15.41
N TRP A 344 -2.72 19.16 14.29
CA TRP A 344 -2.01 18.94 13.02
C TRP A 344 -1.25 20.17 12.53
N GLN A 345 -1.77 21.39 12.73
CA GLN A 345 -1.08 22.64 12.39
C GLN A 345 0.13 22.84 13.29
N ILE A 346 -0.05 22.58 14.58
CA ILE A 346 0.99 22.70 15.60
C ILE A 346 2.14 21.72 15.29
N ASN A 347 1.80 20.45 15.11
CA ASN A 347 2.74 19.39 14.76
C ASN A 347 3.48 19.68 13.44
N LYS A 348 2.76 20.11 12.38
CA LYS A 348 3.38 20.50 11.11
C LYS A 348 4.48 21.52 11.30
N THR A 349 4.24 22.61 12.02
CA THR A 349 5.27 23.63 12.19
C THR A 349 6.38 23.18 13.13
N TYR A 350 6.11 22.37 14.15
CA TYR A 350 7.19 21.78 14.96
C TYR A 350 8.11 20.90 14.12
N VAL A 351 7.56 20.13 13.18
CA VAL A 351 8.32 19.26 12.28
C VAL A 351 9.02 20.07 11.18
N THR A 352 8.32 20.98 10.51
CA THR A 352 8.84 21.64 9.30
C THR A 352 9.49 23.01 9.55
N GLY A 353 9.28 23.60 10.72
CA GLY A 353 9.56 25.01 11.00
C GLY A 353 8.68 26.00 10.24
N GLN A 354 7.73 25.52 9.42
CA GLN A 354 6.90 26.36 8.56
C GLN A 354 5.52 26.58 9.17
N MET A 355 5.21 27.84 9.44
CA MET A 355 3.87 28.31 9.78
C MET A 355 3.02 28.48 8.53
N GLY A 356 1.70 28.35 8.67
CA GLY A 356 0.76 28.74 7.62
C GLY A 356 0.79 30.25 7.37
N THR A 357 0.47 30.69 6.15
CA THR A 357 0.52 32.11 5.75
C THR A 357 -0.30 33.02 6.68
N GLY A 358 -1.52 32.62 7.03
CA GLY A 358 -2.36 33.38 7.96
C GLY A 358 -1.75 33.48 9.36
N GLU A 359 -1.07 32.43 9.82
CA GLU A 359 -0.43 32.36 11.13
C GLU A 359 0.78 33.30 11.19
N GLN A 360 1.59 33.31 10.13
CA GLN A 360 2.72 34.22 9.98
C GLN A 360 2.25 35.68 10.04
N ILE A 361 1.18 36.03 9.33
CA ILE A 361 0.62 37.39 9.31
C ILE A 361 0.18 37.80 10.72
N VAL A 362 -0.62 36.98 11.39
CA VAL A 362 -1.14 37.29 12.73
C VAL A 362 -0.01 37.40 13.76
N SER A 363 0.95 36.47 13.73
CA SER A 363 2.12 36.51 14.62
C SER A 363 2.98 37.75 14.40
N THR A 364 3.21 38.14 13.13
CA THR A 364 3.95 39.35 12.76
C THR A 364 3.26 40.62 13.28
N ILE A 365 1.94 40.75 13.08
CA ILE A 365 1.16 41.89 13.60
C ILE A 365 1.28 41.96 15.13
N GLY A 366 1.18 40.81 15.80
CA GLY A 366 1.33 40.71 17.24
C GLY A 366 2.68 41.19 17.76
N ASP A 367 3.78 40.71 17.17
CA ASP A 367 5.15 41.10 17.54
C ASP A 367 5.40 42.60 17.31
N TYR A 368 4.97 43.15 16.17
CA TYR A 368 5.09 44.60 15.92
C TYR A 368 4.29 45.43 16.91
N ALA A 369 3.06 45.05 17.22
CA ALA A 369 2.21 45.76 18.18
C ALA A 369 2.78 45.68 19.61
N ALA A 370 3.30 44.53 20.02
CA ALA A 370 3.97 44.33 21.30
C ALA A 370 5.22 45.23 21.44
N ARG A 371 6.07 45.25 20.40
CA ARG A 371 7.27 46.12 20.36
C ARG A 371 6.90 47.59 20.36
N PHE A 372 5.86 47.96 19.61
CA PHE A 372 5.35 49.33 19.58
C PHE A 372 4.90 49.78 20.97
N GLY A 373 4.10 48.97 21.68
CA GLY A 373 3.64 49.29 23.04
C GLY A 373 4.81 49.59 23.99
N GLY A 374 5.83 48.74 24.01
CA GLY A 374 7.00 48.92 24.87
C GLY A 374 7.92 50.08 24.44
N TRP A 375 8.04 50.34 23.14
CA TRP A 375 8.76 51.52 22.65
C TRP A 375 8.03 52.81 23.00
N PHE A 376 6.72 52.87 22.76
CA PHE A 376 5.90 54.05 22.95
C PHE A 376 5.79 54.43 24.43
N LEU A 377 5.67 53.44 25.32
CA LEU A 377 5.72 53.69 26.77
C LEU A 377 7.05 54.31 27.18
N ARG A 378 8.19 53.76 26.71
CA ARG A 378 9.52 54.33 26.98
C ARG A 378 9.66 55.74 26.42
N PHE A 379 9.08 56.01 25.25
CA PHE A 379 9.06 57.34 24.66
C PHE A 379 8.28 58.33 25.54
N ILE A 380 7.08 57.99 25.99
CA ILE A 380 6.28 58.82 26.90
C ILE A 380 7.03 59.11 28.19
N VAL A 381 7.63 58.09 28.82
CA VAL A 381 8.41 58.27 30.05
C VAL A 381 9.58 59.23 29.83
N LYS A 382 10.32 59.10 28.73
CA LYS A 382 11.41 60.02 28.39
C LYS A 382 10.92 61.44 28.12
N ALA A 383 9.80 61.60 27.42
CA ALA A 383 9.21 62.91 27.16
C ALA A 383 8.78 63.60 28.46
N VAL A 384 8.12 62.88 29.36
CA VAL A 384 7.72 63.39 30.70
C VAL A 384 8.96 63.80 31.50
N LEU A 385 10.00 62.96 31.55
CA LEU A 385 11.26 63.30 32.24
C LEU A 385 11.95 64.52 31.63
N ALA A 386 11.92 64.67 30.31
CA ALA A 386 12.47 65.85 29.63
C ALA A 386 11.69 67.12 29.99
N ILE A 387 10.35 67.04 30.03
CA ILE A 387 9.50 68.16 30.47
C ILE A 387 9.80 68.54 31.93
N ILE A 388 9.91 67.56 32.84
CA ILE A 388 10.26 67.81 34.25
C ILE A 388 11.64 68.46 34.36
N ARG A 389 12.66 67.94 33.65
CA ARG A 389 14.00 68.52 33.65
C ARG A 389 14.01 69.94 33.10
N PHE A 390 13.26 70.20 32.04
CA PHE A 390 13.12 71.54 31.46
C PHE A 390 12.44 72.50 32.44
N ALA A 391 11.37 72.06 33.12
CA ALA A 391 10.71 72.86 34.16
C ALA A 391 11.65 73.18 35.33
N ILE A 392 12.45 72.22 35.79
CA ILE A 392 13.47 72.45 36.83
C ILE A 392 14.56 73.41 36.33
N TRP A 393 15.01 73.28 35.09
CA TRP A 393 16.00 74.18 34.49
C TRP A 393 15.48 75.63 34.42
N ILE A 394 14.22 75.84 34.04
CA ILE A 394 13.57 77.16 34.11
C ILE A 394 13.52 77.66 35.56
N ALA A 395 13.02 76.84 36.49
CA ALA A 395 12.83 77.23 37.89
C ALA A 395 14.14 77.57 38.63
N THR A 396 15.27 77.01 38.19
CA THR A 396 16.60 77.25 38.77
C THR A 396 17.34 78.43 38.12
N GLY A 397 16.67 79.21 37.26
CA GLY A 397 17.25 80.38 36.60
C GLY A 397 18.13 80.04 35.40
N GLY A 398 17.98 78.85 34.81
CA GLY A 398 18.73 78.40 33.64
C GLY A 398 18.76 79.37 32.45
N PRO A 399 17.68 80.11 32.12
CA PRO A 399 17.71 81.13 31.06
C PRO A 399 18.57 82.37 31.36
N PHE A 400 18.99 82.55 32.62
CA PHE A 400 19.72 83.72 33.12
C PHE A 400 21.13 83.38 33.66
N ARG A 401 21.56 82.12 33.50
CA ARG A 401 22.95 81.67 33.62
C ARG A 401 23.50 81.47 32.22
#